data_AF-K1QVF7-F1
#
_entry.id   AF-K1QVF7-F1
#
_cell.length_a   1.000
_cell.length_b   1.000
_cell.length_c   1.000
_cell.angle_alpha   90.00
_cell.angle_beta   90.00
_cell.angle_gamma   90.00
#
_symmetry.space_group_name_H-M   'P 1'
#
loop_
_entity.id
_entity.type
_entity.pdbx_description
1 polymer ?
#
loop_
_entity_poly.entity_id
_entity_poly.type
_entity_poly.pdbx_seq_one_letter_code
_entity_poly.pdbx_strand_id
1 'polypeptide(L)'
;MFHRHQHKIERQKVIKKPSEDYTYFCGYCTVGSDTFDDTVNHVVRIHGDSEVKIRKRTNNEKNQTYEHHFKQWKIIPREEAERGFKVKIDNDREQISLVKD
;
A
#
# COMPACT_ATOMS: atom_id res chain seq x y z
N MET A 1 18.79 46.12 13.66
CA MET A 1 17.49 45.54 14.07
C MET A 1 17.02 44.61 12.96
N PHE A 2 16.58 43.42 13.36
CA PHE A 2 16.24 42.26 12.53
C PHE A 2 15.08 42.54 11.57
N HIS A 3 14.98 41.80 10.46
CA HIS A 3 13.78 41.03 10.06
C HIS A 3 14.15 40.09 8.90
N ARG A 4 14.59 38.87 9.25
CA ARG A 4 14.67 37.73 8.30
C ARG A 4 13.25 37.20 8.12
N HIS A 5 12.63 37.47 6.98
CA HIS A 5 11.40 36.78 6.56
C HIS A 5 11.75 35.32 6.22
N GLN A 6 11.57 34.42 7.19
CA GLN A 6 11.54 32.98 6.93
C GLN A 6 10.18 32.65 6.31
N HIS A 7 10.15 32.47 5.00
CA HIS A 7 9.02 31.83 4.34
C HIS A 7 8.97 30.36 4.80
N LYS A 8 8.05 30.05 5.72
CA LYS A 8 7.66 28.66 5.99
C LYS A 8 7.07 28.10 4.71
N ILE A 9 7.83 27.28 3.99
CA ILE A 9 7.28 26.42 2.95
C ILE A 9 6.52 25.31 3.70
N GLU A 10 5.26 25.59 4.05
CA GLU A 10 4.34 24.53 4.43
C GLU A 10 4.20 23.62 3.21
N ARG A 11 4.87 22.46 3.26
CA ARG A 11 4.63 21.37 2.32
C ARG A 11 3.16 21.00 2.48
N GLN A 12 2.30 21.59 1.66
CA GLN A 12 0.94 21.11 1.48
C GLN A 12 1.07 19.62 1.20
N LYS A 13 0.59 18.80 2.15
CA LYS A 13 0.29 17.40 1.88
C LYS A 13 -0.81 17.45 0.85
N VAL A 14 -0.44 17.48 -0.42
CA VAL A 14 -1.34 17.14 -1.51
C VAL A 14 -1.68 15.68 -1.25
N ILE A 15 -2.76 15.46 -0.51
CA ILE A 15 -3.43 14.18 -0.46
C ILE A 15 -3.99 14.05 -1.87
N LYS A 16 -3.15 13.58 -2.81
CA LYS A 16 -3.61 13.19 -4.14
C LYS A 16 -4.74 12.20 -3.85
N LYS A 17 -5.97 12.57 -4.20
CA LYS A 17 -7.05 11.59 -4.27
C LYS A 17 -6.45 10.41 -5.05
N PRO A 18 -6.49 9.18 -4.50
CA PRO A 18 -6.09 8.03 -5.28
C PRO A 18 -6.81 8.15 -6.62
N SER A 19 -6.07 8.14 -7.73
CA SER A 19 -6.70 8.17 -9.05
C SER A 19 -7.75 7.06 -9.06
N GLU A 20 -8.96 7.39 -9.48
CA GLU A 20 -10.11 6.48 -9.52
C GLU A 20 -9.94 5.42 -10.62
N ASP A 21 -8.71 5.05 -10.93
CA ASP A 21 -8.35 4.14 -12.01
C ASP A 21 -7.84 2.81 -11.44
N TYR A 22 -7.16 2.84 -10.29
CA TYR A 22 -6.50 1.63 -9.79
C TYR A 22 -7.45 0.69 -9.03
N THR A 23 -7.19 -0.60 -9.18
CA THR A 23 -7.91 -1.67 -8.49
C THR A 23 -7.35 -1.92 -7.09
N TYR A 24 -6.03 -1.78 -6.90
CA TYR A 24 -5.33 -2.08 -5.66
C TYR A 24 -4.61 -0.85 -5.12
N PHE A 25 -4.62 -0.68 -3.80
CA PHE A 25 -4.00 0.43 -3.11
C PHE A 25 -3.23 -0.05 -1.89
N CYS A 26 -2.16 0.67 -1.56
CA CYS A 26 -1.45 0.49 -0.31
C CYS A 26 -2.40 0.75 0.88
N GLY A 27 -2.31 -0.06 1.94
CA GLY A 27 -3.08 0.14 3.16
C GLY A 27 -2.59 1.29 4.05
N TYR A 28 -1.42 1.87 3.75
CA TYR A 28 -0.75 2.89 4.57
C TYR A 28 -0.56 4.24 3.88
N CYS A 29 -0.58 4.28 2.55
CA CYS A 29 -0.41 5.50 1.77
C CYS A 29 -1.37 5.54 0.57
N THR A 30 -1.27 6.57 -0.26
CA THR A 30 -2.16 6.78 -1.41
C THR A 30 -1.69 6.10 -2.70
N VAL A 31 -0.57 5.37 -2.68
CA VAL A 31 -0.07 4.64 -3.86
C VAL A 31 -1.04 3.51 -4.21
N GLY A 32 -1.33 3.36 -5.51
CA GLY A 32 -2.12 2.26 -6.05
C GLY A 32 -1.57 1.75 -7.37
N SER A 33 -2.00 0.55 -7.75
CA SER A 33 -1.68 -0.13 -9.01
C SER A 33 -2.88 -0.95 -9.49
N ASP A 34 -2.86 -1.33 -10.76
CA ASP A 34 -3.82 -2.24 -11.36
C ASP A 34 -3.58 -3.70 -10.98
N THR A 35 -2.39 -4.03 -10.47
CA THR A 35 -2.04 -5.38 -10.04
C THR A 35 -1.88 -5.48 -8.52
N PHE A 36 -2.21 -6.67 -8.00
CA PHE A 36 -2.04 -6.99 -6.59
C PHE A 36 -0.55 -7.08 -6.25
N ASP A 37 0.22 -7.74 -7.11
CA ASP A 37 1.68 -7.88 -7.01
C ASP A 37 2.41 -6.54 -6.82
N ASP A 38 2.19 -5.56 -7.71
CA ASP A 38 2.88 -4.27 -7.62
C ASP A 38 2.59 -3.56 -6.28
N THR A 39 1.34 -3.65 -5.82
CA THR A 39 0.92 -3.02 -4.59
C THR A 39 1.53 -3.72 -3.37
N VAL A 40 1.62 -5.06 -3.39
CA VAL A 40 2.33 -5.82 -2.34
C VAL A 40 3.83 -5.50 -2.36
N ASN A 41 4.47 -5.48 -3.53
CA ASN A 41 5.89 -5.13 -3.66
C ASN A 41 6.17 -3.71 -3.14
N HIS A 42 5.27 -2.76 -3.40
CA HIS A 42 5.34 -1.43 -2.80
C HIS A 42 5.31 -1.50 -1.26
N VAL A 43 4.36 -2.23 -0.67
CA VAL A 43 4.27 -2.38 0.79
C VAL A 43 5.53 -3.04 1.35
N VAL A 44 6.02 -4.11 0.73
CA VAL A 44 7.24 -4.82 1.15
C VAL A 44 8.46 -3.89 1.16
N ARG A 45 8.60 -3.02 0.14
CA ARG A 45 9.78 -2.15 -0.01
C ARG A 45 9.70 -0.87 0.83
N ILE A 46 8.53 -0.24 0.91
CA ILE A 46 8.36 1.09 1.51
C ILE A 46 7.83 1.01 2.94
N HIS A 47 7.03 -0.02 3.24
CA HIS A 47 6.37 -0.24 4.52
C HIS A 47 6.75 -1.62 5.11
N GLY A 48 7.98 -2.08 4.85
CA GLY A 48 8.45 -3.41 5.27
C GLY A 48 8.51 -3.62 6.80
N ASP A 49 8.45 -2.54 7.57
CA ASP A 49 8.36 -2.53 9.04
C ASP A 49 6.93 -2.68 9.56
N SER A 50 5.96 -2.92 8.69
CA SER A 50 4.54 -3.07 9.03
C SER A 50 3.96 -4.31 8.37
N GLU A 51 2.84 -4.78 8.92
CA GLU A 51 2.10 -5.89 8.33
C GLU A 51 1.72 -5.61 6.88
N VAL A 52 1.73 -6.62 6.01
CA VAL A 52 1.27 -6.38 4.64
C VAL A 52 -0.22 -6.06 4.66
N LYS A 53 -0.57 -4.84 4.22
CA LYS A 53 -1.94 -4.34 4.18
C LYS A 53 -2.25 -3.72 2.82
N ILE A 54 -3.29 -4.22 2.18
CA ILE A 54 -3.74 -3.81 0.84
C ILE A 54 -5.21 -3.41 0.91
N ARG A 55 -5.56 -2.32 0.23
CA ARG A 55 -6.94 -1.86 0.04
C ARG A 55 -7.34 -2.13 -1.41
N LYS A 56 -8.33 -2.99 -1.63
CA LYS A 56 -8.89 -3.29 -2.95
C LYS A 56 -10.15 -2.49 -3.18
N ARG A 57 -10.28 -1.89 -4.36
CA ARG A 57 -11.51 -1.28 -4.82
C ARG A 57 -12.35 -2.32 -5.56
N THR A 58 -13.62 -2.41 -5.21
CA THR A 58 -14.59 -3.31 -5.85
C THR A 58 -15.79 -2.50 -6.32
N ASN A 59 -16.36 -2.89 -7.45
CA ASN A 59 -17.61 -2.30 -7.93
C ASN A 59 -18.79 -3.03 -7.26
N ASN A 60 -19.63 -2.27 -6.57
CA ASN A 60 -20.91 -2.76 -6.09
C ASN A 60 -21.97 -2.53 -7.17
N GLU A 61 -22.23 -3.57 -7.96
CA GLU A 61 -23.17 -3.51 -9.08
C GLU A 61 -24.60 -3.16 -8.65
N LYS A 62 -25.00 -3.48 -7.41
CA LYS A 62 -26.36 -3.21 -6.92
C LYS A 62 -26.62 -1.72 -6.71
N ASN A 63 -25.60 -0.98 -6.28
CA ASN A 63 -25.72 0.44 -5.95
C ASN A 63 -24.98 1.34 -6.94
N GLN A 64 -24.31 0.77 -7.94
CA GLN A 64 -23.43 1.49 -8.88
C GLN A 64 -22.37 2.34 -8.15
N THR A 65 -21.89 1.84 -7.01
CA THR A 65 -20.91 2.53 -6.16
C THR A 65 -19.64 1.71 -6.02
N TYR A 66 -18.50 2.37 -5.84
CA TYR A 66 -17.26 1.69 -5.52
C TYR A 66 -17.05 1.59 -4.01
N GLU A 67 -16.70 0.39 -3.56
CA GLU A 67 -16.38 0.11 -2.17
C GLU A 67 -14.90 -0.24 -2.04
N HIS A 68 -14.34 0.01 -0.85
CA HIS A 68 -12.96 -0.31 -0.53
C HIS A 68 -12.92 -1.38 0.55
N HIS A 69 -12.31 -2.53 0.24
CA HIS A 69 -12.08 -3.60 1.20
C HIS A 69 -10.61 -3.70 1.54
N PHE A 70 -10.31 -3.88 2.83
CA PHE A 70 -8.95 -4.11 3.28
C PHE A 70 -8.67 -5.60 3.42
N LYS A 71 -7.54 -6.04 2.89
CA LYS A 71 -6.92 -7.32 3.18
C LYS A 71 -5.62 -7.07 3.93
N GLN A 72 -5.41 -7.80 5.03
CA GLN A 72 -4.24 -7.66 5.89
C GLN A 72 -3.69 -9.05 6.21
N TRP A 73 -2.38 -9.20 6.08
CA TRP A 73 -1.66 -10.41 6.40
C TRP A 73 -0.75 -10.13 7.59
N LYS A 74 -0.73 -11.04 8.56
CA LYS A 74 0.16 -11.00 9.73
C LYS A 74 1.59 -11.36 9.35
N ILE A 75 2.14 -10.64 8.38
CA ILE A 75 3.46 -10.81 7.79
C ILE A 75 4.10 -9.44 7.84
N ILE A 76 5.16 -9.28 8.62
CA ILE A 76 5.98 -8.07 8.66
C ILE A 76 7.21 -8.34 7.78
N PRO A 77 7.31 -7.79 6.57
CA PRO A 77 8.31 -8.21 5.58
C PRO A 77 9.76 -8.15 6.07
N ARG A 78 10.13 -7.13 6.85
CA ARG A 78 11.49 -6.99 7.38
C ARG A 78 11.81 -8.06 8.43
N GLU A 79 10.90 -8.31 9.36
CA GLU A 79 11.07 -9.37 10.38
C GLU A 79 11.19 -10.76 9.74
N GLU A 80 10.34 -11.04 8.75
CA GLU A 80 10.38 -12.33 8.05
C GLU A 80 11.65 -12.48 7.20
N ALA A 81 12.15 -11.40 6.60
CA ALA A 81 13.44 -11.39 5.91
C ALA A 81 14.62 -11.66 6.87
N GLU A 82 14.62 -11.10 8.07
CA GLU A 82 15.62 -11.38 9.12
C GLU A 82 15.60 -12.85 9.57
N ARG A 83 14.44 -13.49 9.46
CA ARG A 83 14.25 -14.93 9.72
C ARG A 83 14.60 -15.83 8.52
N GLY A 84 15.04 -15.25 7.41
CA GLY A 84 15.43 -15.96 6.19
C GLY A 84 14.26 -16.34 5.27
N PHE A 85 13.12 -15.66 5.38
CA PHE A 85 11.98 -15.86 4.50
C PHE A 85 11.87 -14.75 3.45
N LYS A 86 11.32 -15.10 2.29
CA LYS A 86 10.93 -14.17 1.23
C LYS A 86 9.42 -14.20 1.05
N VAL A 87 8.85 -13.04 0.77
CA VAL A 87 7.44 -12.89 0.43
C VAL A 87 7.21 -13.41 -0.99
N LYS A 88 6.35 -14.43 -1.12
CA LYS A 88 5.87 -14.96 -2.40
C LYS A 88 4.44 -14.52 -2.63
N ILE A 89 4.20 -13.96 -3.81
CA ILE A 89 2.91 -13.40 -4.20
C ILE A 89 2.25 -14.32 -5.23
N ASP A 90 0.98 -14.65 -4.99
CA ASP A 90 0.10 -15.28 -5.97
C ASP A 90 -0.92 -14.23 -6.41
N ASN A 91 -0.71 -13.67 -7.60
CA ASN A 91 -1.51 -12.57 -8.12
C ASN A 91 -2.93 -13.01 -8.50
N ASP A 92 -3.10 -14.23 -9.01
CA ASP A 92 -4.40 -14.76 -9.45
C ASP A 92 -5.33 -15.03 -8.26
N ARG A 93 -4.77 -15.53 -7.15
CA ARG A 93 -5.53 -15.83 -5.93
C ARG A 93 -5.55 -14.68 -4.92
N GLU A 94 -4.82 -13.60 -5.20
CA GLU A 94 -4.58 -12.49 -4.27
C GLU A 94 -4.09 -13.00 -2.92
N GLN A 95 -3.12 -13.92 -2.94
CA GLN A 95 -2.55 -14.54 -1.75
C GLN A 95 -1.08 -14.16 -1.58
N ILE A 96 -0.67 -14.14 -0.31
CA ILE A 96 0.70 -13.87 0.09
C ILE A 96 1.13 -15.02 0.97
N SER A 97 2.31 -15.56 0.70
CA SER A 97 2.93 -16.64 1.46
C SER A 97 4.39 -16.33 1.74
N LEU A 98 4.97 -17.03 2.71
CA LEU A 98 6.40 -16.96 3.01
C LEU A 98 7.06 -18.22 2.48
N VAL A 99 8.16 -18.05 1.76
CA VAL A 99 9.03 -19.14 1.31
C VAL A 99 10.41 -18.96 1.91
N LYS A 100 11.03 -20.05 2.34
CA LYS A 100 12.40 -20.00 2.86
C LYS A 100 13.37 -19.87 1.69
N ASP A 101 14.33 -18.97 1.81
CA ASP A 101 15.42 -18.85 0.84
C ASP A 101 16.48 -19.95 1.03
#